data_AF-A0A7S4M4U5-F1
#
_entry.id   AF-A0A7S4M4U5-F1
#
_cell.length_a   1.000
_cell.length_b   1.000
_cell.length_c   1.000
_cell.angle_alpha   90.00
_cell.angle_beta   90.00
_cell.angle_gamma   90.00
#
_symmetry.space_group_name_H-M   'P 1'
#
loop_
_entity.id
_entity.type
_entity.pdbx_description
1 polymer ?
#
loop_
_entity_poly.entity_id
_entity_poly.type
_entity_poly.pdbx_seq_one_letter_code
_entity_poly.pdbx_strand_id
1 'polypeptide(L)'
;SVPSGLFVPSLLIGCAYGRLIGQLLDDWLPEKAGIDPGTFALVGAASMLGGVVRMTISLTVILMESTNDITYGLPIMLTLMIAKWVGDIFNEGLYDIHIELKKIPFLHWEP
;
A
#
# COMPACT_ATOMS: atom_id res chain seq x y z
N SER A 1 5.69 19.68 -18.23
CA SER A 1 5.94 18.60 -17.26
C SER A 1 6.44 19.22 -15.97
N VAL A 2 5.80 18.94 -14.84
CA VAL A 2 6.27 19.36 -13.51
C VAL A 2 6.86 18.13 -12.82
N PRO A 3 8.06 18.22 -12.20
CA PRO A 3 8.58 17.10 -11.43
C PRO A 3 7.69 16.85 -10.21
N SER A 4 7.12 15.64 -10.09
CA SER A 4 6.25 15.26 -8.98
C SER A 4 6.41 13.79 -8.62
N GLY A 5 6.29 13.46 -7.33
CA GLY A 5 6.24 12.08 -6.84
C GLY A 5 4.81 11.60 -6.63
N LEU A 6 4.58 10.31 -6.84
CA LEU A 6 3.27 9.66 -6.67
C LEU A 6 3.15 8.87 -5.35
N PHE A 7 4.25 8.72 -4.62
CA PHE A 7 4.30 7.95 -3.38
C PHE A 7 3.45 8.58 -2.26
N VAL A 8 3.75 9.82 -1.88
CA VAL A 8 3.03 10.55 -0.82
C VAL A 8 1.52 10.69 -1.09
N PRO A 9 1.05 11.09 -2.29
CA PRO A 9 -0.39 11.19 -2.53
C PRO A 9 -1.08 9.82 -2.44
N SER A 10 -0.46 8.74 -2.92
CA SER A 10 -1.02 7.39 -2.80
C SER A 10 -1.12 6.94 -1.34
N LEU A 11 -0.10 7.26 -0.54
CA LEU A 11 -0.08 7.01 0.90
C LEU A 11 -1.23 7.75 1.59
N LEU A 12 -1.41 9.04 1.30
CA LEU A 12 -2.48 9.85 1.89
C LEU A 12 -3.88 9.33 1.56
N ILE A 13 -4.12 8.92 0.30
CA ILE A 13 -5.40 8.34 -0.12
C ILE A 13 -5.67 7.04 0.66
N GLY A 14 -4.67 6.16 0.74
CA GLY A 14 -4.79 4.91 1.50
C GLY A 14 -4.99 5.14 3.01
N CYS A 15 -4.29 6.10 3.61
CA CYS A 15 -4.48 6.50 5.01
C CYS A 15 -5.91 7.01 5.27
N ALA A 16 -6.42 7.88 4.41
CA ALA A 16 -7.75 8.46 4.56
C ALA A 16 -8.84 7.37 4.50
N TYR A 17 -8.72 6.46 3.52
CA TYR A 17 -9.62 5.33 3.38
C TYR A 17 -9.51 4.34 4.56
N GLY A 18 -8.29 3.97 4.95
CA GLY A 18 -8.05 3.08 6.08
C GLY A 18 -8.58 3.64 7.40
N ARG A 19 -8.40 4.95 7.63
CA ARG A 19 -8.95 5.63 8.82
C ARG A 19 -10.47 5.64 8.82
N LEU A 20 -11.09 5.89 7.67
CA LEU A 20 -12.55 5.86 7.55
C LEU A 20 -13.09 4.47 7.87
N ILE A 21 -12.46 3.41 7.37
CA ILE A 21 -12.81 2.02 7.73
C ILE A 21 -12.62 1.79 9.23
N GLY A 22 -11.48 2.19 9.80
CA GLY A 22 -11.21 2.00 11.23
C GLY A 22 -12.23 2.68 12.13
N GLN A 23 -12.69 3.88 11.77
CA GLN A 23 -13.75 4.59 12.48
C GLN A 23 -15.10 3.90 12.36
N LEU A 24 -15.47 3.45 11.16
CA LEU A 24 -16.70 2.69 10.95
C LEU A 24 -16.71 1.38 11.75
N LEU A 25 -15.57 0.68 11.83
CA LEU A 25 -15.45 -0.54 12.65
C LEU A 25 -15.59 -0.24 14.14
N ASP A 26 -14.98 0.84 14.64
CA ASP A 26 -15.11 1.25 16.04
C ASP A 26 -16.56 1.60 16.41
N ASP A 27 -17.30 2.24 15.49
CA ASP A 27 -18.72 2.58 15.71
C ASP A 27 -19.65 1.34 15.65
N TRP A 28 -19.30 0.32 14.85
CA TRP A 28 -20.13 -0.88 14.65
C TRP A 28 -19.88 -1.99 15.67
N LEU A 29 -18.69 -2.03 16.30
CA LEU A 29 -18.34 -3.07 17.27
C LEU A 29 -18.72 -2.62 18.70
N PRO A 30 -19.62 -3.36 19.39
CA PRO A 30 -20.13 -2.96 20.70
C PRO A 30 -19.10 -3.08 21.85
N GLU A 31 -17.99 -3.79 21.62
CA GLU A 31 -16.82 -3.75 22.49
C GLU A 31 -15.69 -3.01 21.77
N LYS A 32 -15.20 -1.93 22.40
CA LYS A 32 -13.97 -1.22 21.98
C LYS A 32 -12.80 -2.20 22.08
N ALA A 33 -12.62 -3.03 21.06
CA ALA A 33 -11.66 -4.13 21.01
C ALA A 33 -10.19 -3.67 20.91
N GLY A 34 -9.87 -2.49 21.43
CA GLY A 34 -8.55 -1.87 21.26
C GLY A 34 -8.24 -1.52 19.81
N ILE A 35 -9.27 -1.24 18.99
CA ILE A 35 -9.10 -0.83 17.60
C ILE A 35 -8.52 0.58 17.57
N ASP A 36 -7.23 0.69 17.25
CA ASP A 36 -6.60 1.98 16.99
C ASP A 36 -6.85 2.40 15.53
N PRO A 37 -7.54 3.53 15.27
CA PRO A 37 -7.77 4.01 13.90
C PRO A 37 -6.48 4.33 13.14
N GLY A 38 -5.36 4.57 13.84
CA GLY A 38 -4.04 4.77 13.26
C GLY A 38 -3.47 3.49 12.64
N THR A 39 -3.64 2.35 13.28
CA THR A 39 -3.24 1.04 12.71
C THR A 39 -4.00 0.76 11.41
N PHE A 40 -5.30 1.02 11.37
CA PHE A 40 -6.10 0.86 10.16
C PHE A 40 -5.73 1.86 9.06
N ALA A 41 -5.37 3.10 9.42
CA ALA A 41 -4.84 4.08 8.48
C ALA A 41 -3.52 3.58 7.86
N LEU A 42 -2.60 3.02 8.65
CA LEU A 42 -1.33 2.48 8.18
C LEU A 42 -1.52 1.29 7.23
N VAL A 43 -2.41 0.36 7.57
CA VAL A 43 -2.76 -0.78 6.71
C VAL A 43 -3.42 -0.31 5.41
N GLY A 44 -4.31 0.68 5.48
CA GLY A 44 -4.91 1.30 4.30
C GLY A 44 -3.86 1.94 3.40
N ALA A 45 -2.90 2.66 3.97
CA ALA A 45 -1.78 3.26 3.25
C ALA A 45 -0.92 2.21 2.53
N ALA A 46 -0.58 1.12 3.24
CA ALA A 46 0.16 0.01 2.67
C ALA A 46 -0.61 -0.62 1.50
N SER A 47 -1.90 -0.91 1.68
CA SER A 47 -2.72 -1.55 0.64
C SER A 47 -2.78 -0.72 -0.65
N MET A 48 -2.93 0.61 -0.55
CA MET A 48 -2.96 1.49 -1.71
C MET A 48 -1.59 1.57 -2.39
N LEU A 49 -0.52 1.70 -1.61
CA LEU A 49 0.84 1.77 -2.15
C LEU A 49 1.26 0.47 -2.85
N GLY A 50 1.02 -0.69 -2.24
CA GLY A 50 1.26 -2.00 -2.87
C GLY A 50 0.38 -2.20 -4.10
N GLY A 51 -0.85 -1.68 -4.06
CA GLY A 51 -1.80 -1.69 -5.16
C GLY A 51 -1.42 -0.83 -6.37
N VAL A 52 -0.69 0.27 -6.18
CA VAL A 52 -0.28 1.16 -7.28
C VAL A 52 1.11 0.81 -7.80
N VAL A 53 2.04 0.51 -6.89
CA VAL A 53 3.48 0.41 -7.18
C VAL A 53 3.95 -1.05 -7.35
N ARG A 54 3.20 -2.05 -6.88
CA ARG A 54 3.55 -3.48 -6.93
C ARG A 54 4.86 -3.87 -6.21
N MET A 55 5.43 -2.99 -5.40
CA MET A 55 6.59 -3.29 -4.54
C MET A 55 6.13 -3.84 -3.19
N THR A 56 6.59 -5.05 -2.83
CA THR A 56 6.19 -5.74 -1.59
C THR A 56 7.26 -5.66 -0.51
N ILE A 57 8.44 -6.25 -0.73
CA ILE A 57 9.47 -6.41 0.31
C ILE A 57 10.03 -5.05 0.75
N SER A 58 10.54 -4.26 -0.21
CA SER A 58 11.15 -2.95 0.09
C SER A 58 10.15 -2.00 0.76
N LEU A 59 8.90 -2.03 0.32
CA LEU A 59 7.85 -1.15 0.85
C LEU A 59 7.45 -1.54 2.27
N THR A 60 7.37 -2.85 2.56
CA THR A 60 7.16 -3.35 3.92
C THR A 60 8.23 -2.83 4.87
N VAL A 61 9.51 -2.92 4.47
CA VAL A 61 10.64 -2.46 5.29
C VAL A 61 10.56 -0.95 5.52
N ILE A 62 10.29 -0.15 4.48
CA ILE A 62 10.17 1.31 4.62
C ILE A 62 9.07 1.68 5.62
N LEU A 63 7.89 1.04 5.53
CA LEU A 63 6.77 1.32 6.44
C LEU A 63 7.06 0.87 7.87
N MET A 64 7.66 -0.32 8.03
CA MET A 64 8.07 -0.86 9.34
C MET A 64 9.08 0.07 10.03
N GLU A 65 10.15 0.46 9.33
CA GLU A 65 11.17 1.38 9.84
C GLU A 65 10.57 2.75 10.18
N SER A 66 9.66 3.27 9.35
CA SER A 66 9.00 4.56 9.60
C SER A 66 8.05 4.53 10.80
N THR A 67 7.49 3.36 11.12
CA THR A 67 6.61 3.17 12.29
C THR A 67 7.44 2.86 13.54
N ASN A 68 8.72 2.48 13.37
CA ASN A 68 9.65 2.06 14.43
C ASN A 68 9.10 0.91 15.30
N ASP A 69 8.30 0.03 14.69
CA ASP A 69 7.72 -1.14 15.36
C ASP A 69 7.68 -2.33 14.39
N ILE A 70 8.47 -3.34 14.74
CA ILE A 70 8.71 -4.54 13.93
C ILE A 70 7.49 -5.47 13.95
N THR A 71 6.64 -5.40 14.97
CA THR A 71 5.44 -6.24 15.09
C THR A 71 4.46 -5.98 13.95
N TYR A 72 4.43 -4.77 13.39
CA TYR A 72 3.61 -4.45 12.22
C TYR A 72 4.18 -4.96 10.89
N GLY A 73 5.41 -5.47 10.84
CA GLY A 73 6.04 -5.92 9.60
C GLY A 73 5.27 -7.06 8.91
N LEU A 74 4.89 -8.09 9.68
CA LEU A 74 4.15 -9.24 9.14
C LEU A 74 2.74 -8.89 8.62
N PRO A 75 1.87 -8.17 9.37
CA PRO A 75 0.56 -7.79 8.85
C PRO A 75 0.66 -6.85 7.65
N ILE A 76 1.60 -5.90 7.64
CA ILE A 76 1.82 -5.01 6.49
C ILE A 76 2.25 -5.82 5.26
N MET A 77 3.17 -6.77 5.42
CA MET A 77 3.62 -7.63 4.32
C MET A 77 2.46 -8.43 3.71
N LEU A 78 1.61 -9.02 4.54
CA LEU A 78 0.43 -9.76 4.09
C LEU A 78 -0.53 -8.86 3.30
N THR A 79 -0.80 -7.65 3.80
CA THR A 79 -1.69 -6.71 3.12
C THR A 79 -1.14 -6.26 1.78
N LEU A 80 0.18 -6.05 1.68
CA LEU A 80 0.86 -5.71 0.43
C LEU A 80 0.84 -6.86 -0.57
N MET A 81 1.02 -8.10 -0.13
CA MET A 81 0.95 -9.28 -1.00
C MET A 81 -0.46 -9.46 -1.57
N ILE A 82 -1.50 -9.31 -0.74
CA ILE A 82 -2.88 -9.39 -1.20
C ILE A 82 -3.19 -8.26 -2.18
N ALA A 83 -2.79 -7.02 -1.87
CA ALA A 83 -2.99 -5.87 -2.74
C ALA A 83 -2.27 -6.01 -4.09
N LYS A 84 -1.03 -6.51 -4.08
CA LYS A 84 -0.28 -6.85 -5.31
C LYS A 84 -1.04 -7.89 -6.12
N TRP A 85 -1.40 -9.01 -5.49
CA TRP A 85 -2.00 -10.15 -6.18
C TRP A 85 -3.36 -9.81 -6.79
N VAL A 86 -4.22 -9.10 -6.04
CA VAL A 86 -5.50 -8.62 -6.57
C VAL A 86 -5.26 -7.68 -7.73
N GLY A 87 -4.31 -6.76 -7.62
CA GLY A 87 -4.07 -5.81 -8.68
C GLY A 87 -3.45 -6.41 -9.93
N ASP A 88 -2.55 -7.41 -9.80
CA ASP A 88 -1.95 -8.13 -10.94
C ASP A 88 -3.01 -8.84 -11.80
N ILE A 89 -4.17 -9.20 -11.24
CA ILE A 89 -5.30 -9.77 -12.00
C ILE A 89 -5.93 -8.74 -12.93
N PHE A 90 -5.91 -7.45 -12.57
CA PHE A 90 -6.61 -6.39 -13.32
C PHE A 90 -5.68 -5.53 -14.16
N ASN A 91 -4.50 -5.16 -13.64
CA ASN A 91 -3.57 -4.21 -14.27
C ASN A 91 -2.14 -4.38 -13.77
N GLU A 92 -1.19 -4.03 -14.64
CA GLU A 92 0.21 -3.89 -14.29
C GLU A 92 0.47 -2.71 -13.33
N GLY A 93 1.68 -2.68 -12.75
CA GLY A 93 2.10 -1.59 -11.88
C GLY A 93 2.15 -0.26 -12.64
N LEU A 94 1.86 0.85 -11.93
CA LEU A 94 1.83 2.16 -12.56
C LEU A 94 3.15 2.52 -13.25
N TYR A 95 4.29 2.13 -12.65
CA TYR A 95 5.60 2.39 -13.22
C TYR A 95 5.86 1.56 -14.48
N ASP A 96 5.43 0.30 -14.51
CA ASP A 96 5.59 -0.60 -15.66
C ASP A 96 4.79 -0.07 -16.87
N ILE A 97 3.54 0.34 -16.64
CA ILE A 97 2.70 0.98 -17.67
C ILE A 97 3.38 2.23 -18.25
N HIS A 98 4.00 3.07 -17.42
CA HIS A 98 4.70 4.26 -17.92
C HIS A 98 5.96 3.92 -18.73
N ILE A 99 6.63 2.82 -18.43
CA ILE A 99 7.79 2.32 -19.17
C ILE A 99 7.34 1.83 -20.55
N GLU A 100 6.26 1.04 -20.60
CA GLU A 100 5.68 0.52 -21.84
C GLU A 100 5.18 1.65 -22.75
N LEU A 101 4.45 2.63 -22.20
CA LEU A 101 3.96 3.80 -22.94
C LEU A 101 5.11 4.64 -23.52
N LYS A 102 6.26 4.71 -22.84
CA LYS A 102 7.46 5.39 -23.33
C LYS A 102 8.29 4.55 -24.30
N LYS A 103 7.88 3.29 -24.56
CA LYS A 103 8.58 2.33 -25.43
C LYS A 103 10.05 2.15 -25.05
N ILE A 104 10.35 2.19 -23.75
CA ILE A 104 11.70 1.95 -23.25
C ILE A 104 11.91 0.44 -23.18
N PRO A 105 12.96 -0.12 -23.82
CA PRO A 105 13.23 -1.55 -23.73
C PRO A 105 13.64 -1.89 -22.30
N PHE A 106 12.74 -2.56 -21.57
CA PHE A 106 12.94 -3.01 -20.20
C PHE A 106 12.99 -4.53 -20.17
N LEU A 107 14.03 -5.09 -19.55
CA LEU A 107 14.18 -6.53 -19.39
C LEU A 107 13.54 -6.93 -18.06
N HIS A 108 12.54 -7.80 -18.11
CA HIS A 108 11.91 -8.34 -16.91
C HIS A 108 12.84 -9.32 -16.19
N TRP A 109 12.53 -9.59 -14.92
CA TRP A 109 13.33 -10.47 -14.07
C TRP A 109 13.26 -11.94 -14.50
N GLU A 110 12.13 -12.34 -15.07
CA GLU A 110 11.91 -13.65 -15.66
C GLU A 110 12.08 -13.57 -17.19
N PRO A 111 12.68 -14.59 -17.83
CA PRO A 111 13.02 -14.61 -19.25
C PRO A 111 11.82 -14.77 -20.19
#